data_AF-A0A8H7Z4S7-F1
#
_entry.id   AF-A0A8H7Z4S7-F1
#
_cell.length_a   1.000
_cell.length_b   1.000
_cell.length_c   1.000
_cell.angle_alpha   90.00
_cell.angle_beta   90.00
_cell.angle_gamma   90.00
#
_symmetry.space_group_name_H-M   'P 1'
#
loop_
_entity.id
_entity.type
_entity.pdbx_description
1 polymer ?
#
loop_
_entity_poly.entity_id
_entity_poly.type
_entity_poly.pdbx_seq_one_letter_code
_entity_poly.pdbx_strand_id
1 'polypeptide(L)'
;MSFDRLSSLEAQPTRPGDSQYQDDPDFQRLTESLSNRLFTLTSNISRLSNQISLLGTKRDTERVRERVHDLLEETREGFREVGEGIKKIQLWDDVNPSQKWTQQKLSSEFRSTLEEFQIAQRRALEKQRASATAARTALQEEEGVIATSPQEGQTLQQLQEQQPRIAPQAEVDFQETLIIEREAEIRNIEQSVSELNELFRDVAHIVHEQGGQLDLISENVERTRNDARVADSELRSASRYQKNARNKACCLLLILAVVLVIIVLAATLA
;
A
#
# COMPACT_ATOMS: atom_id res chain seq x y z
N MET A 1 -51.92 2.63 -9.27
CA MET A 1 -51.54 1.23 -9.58
C MET A 1 -50.25 1.00 -8.83
N SER A 2 -50.27 0.01 -7.96
CA SER A 2 -49.56 -0.06 -6.68
C SER A 2 -48.08 -0.43 -6.77
N PHE A 3 -47.32 0.01 -5.77
CA PHE A 3 -45.93 -0.35 -5.46
C PHE A 3 -45.80 -1.80 -4.93
N ASP A 4 -46.87 -2.58 -4.96
CA ASP A 4 -46.95 -3.96 -4.43
C ASP A 4 -46.21 -5.02 -5.28
N ARG A 5 -45.55 -4.64 -6.38
CA ARG A 5 -44.78 -5.60 -7.21
C ARG A 5 -43.32 -5.74 -6.78
N LEU A 6 -42.80 -4.88 -5.90
CA LEU A 6 -41.43 -5.02 -5.39
C LEU A 6 -41.29 -6.24 -4.46
N SER A 7 -42.29 -6.52 -3.64
CA SER A 7 -42.29 -7.70 -2.75
C SER A 7 -42.30 -9.03 -3.53
N SER A 8 -42.90 -9.05 -4.73
CA SER A 8 -42.90 -10.24 -5.59
C SER A 8 -41.57 -10.51 -6.31
N LEU A 9 -40.68 -9.50 -6.42
CA LEU A 9 -39.31 -9.71 -6.88
C LEU A 9 -38.38 -10.18 -5.75
N GLU A 10 -38.70 -9.83 -4.49
CA GLU A 10 -37.92 -10.26 -3.32
C GLU A 10 -38.21 -11.73 -2.93
N ALA A 11 -39.36 -12.26 -3.34
CA ALA A 11 -39.80 -13.62 -3.02
C ALA A 11 -39.45 -14.65 -4.10
N GLN A 12 -38.39 -14.42 -4.89
CA GLN A 12 -37.91 -15.44 -5.81
C GLN A 12 -37.14 -16.50 -4.99
N PRO A 13 -37.58 -17.77 -4.96
CA PRO A 13 -36.83 -18.81 -4.27
C PRO A 13 -35.46 -18.91 -4.94
N THR A 14 -34.40 -18.65 -4.17
CA THR A 14 -33.00 -18.78 -4.56
C THR A 14 -32.83 -20.10 -5.32
N ARG A 15 -32.30 -20.04 -6.55
CA ARG A 15 -32.01 -21.26 -7.30
C ARG A 15 -31.05 -22.11 -6.48
N PRO A 16 -31.21 -23.45 -6.43
CA PRO A 16 -30.19 -24.33 -5.85
C PRO A 16 -28.93 -24.20 -6.70
N GLY A 17 -28.03 -23.31 -6.28
CA GLY A 17 -26.87 -22.84 -7.04
C GLY A 17 -26.45 -21.39 -6.72
N ASP A 18 -27.33 -20.56 -6.15
CA ASP A 18 -27.02 -19.17 -5.75
C ASP A 18 -26.32 -19.08 -4.37
N SER A 19 -25.46 -20.04 -4.03
CA SER A 19 -24.67 -20.05 -2.79
C SER A 19 -23.29 -19.40 -2.99
N GLN A 20 -23.17 -18.29 -3.73
CA GLN A 20 -21.86 -17.71 -4.08
C GLN A 20 -21.73 -16.19 -3.87
N TYR A 21 -22.57 -15.61 -3.02
CA TYR A 21 -22.32 -14.27 -2.44
C TYR A 21 -22.45 -14.36 -0.92
N GLN A 22 -21.53 -15.08 -0.29
CA GLN A 22 -21.25 -14.85 1.13
C GLN A 22 -20.09 -13.86 1.20
N ASP A 23 -20.40 -12.63 1.61
CA ASP A 23 -19.40 -11.73 2.15
C ASP A 23 -18.85 -12.37 3.42
N ASP A 24 -17.64 -12.93 3.34
CA ASP A 24 -16.94 -13.44 4.50
C ASP A 24 -16.43 -12.25 5.34
N PRO A 25 -16.99 -12.01 6.55
CA PRO A 25 -16.62 -10.86 7.36
C PRO A 25 -15.18 -10.94 7.87
N ASP A 26 -14.60 -12.13 8.00
CA ASP A 26 -13.24 -12.31 8.48
C ASP A 26 -12.23 -12.04 7.37
N PHE A 27 -12.56 -12.40 6.12
CA PHE A 27 -11.80 -11.98 4.94
C PHE A 27 -11.76 -10.45 4.84
N GLN A 28 -12.90 -9.77 4.99
CA GLN A 28 -12.98 -8.31 4.92
C GLN A 28 -12.15 -7.64 6.02
N ARG A 29 -12.24 -8.11 7.26
CA ARG A 29 -11.44 -7.58 8.37
C ARG A 29 -9.94 -7.78 8.14
N LEU A 30 -9.54 -8.94 7.66
CA LEU A 30 -8.13 -9.23 7.40
C LEU A 30 -7.60 -8.35 6.27
N THR A 31 -8.31 -8.26 5.14
CA THR A 31 -7.92 -7.41 4.00
C THR A 31 -7.84 -5.93 4.37
N GLU A 32 -8.79 -5.41 5.14
CA GLU A 32 -8.77 -4.02 5.63
C GLU A 32 -7.58 -3.78 6.56
N SER A 33 -7.33 -4.69 7.50
CA SER A 33 -6.15 -4.64 8.37
C SER A 33 -4.84 -4.62 7.57
N LEU A 34 -4.71 -5.47 6.54
CA LEU A 34 -3.51 -5.48 5.70
C LEU A 34 -3.36 -4.21 4.88
N SER A 35 -4.44 -3.66 4.33
CA SER A 35 -4.40 -2.40 3.60
C SER A 35 -3.94 -1.25 4.49
N ASN A 36 -4.47 -1.15 5.71
CA ASN A 36 -4.05 -0.15 6.69
C ASN A 36 -2.58 -0.29 7.07
N ARG A 37 -2.11 -1.52 7.28
CA ARG A 37 -0.69 -1.79 7.58
C ARG A 37 0.22 -1.43 6.42
N LEU A 38 -0.19 -1.74 5.20
CA LEU A 38 0.58 -1.41 4.00
C LEU A 38 0.68 0.10 3.78
N PHE A 39 -0.38 0.84 4.10
CA PHE A 39 -0.35 2.31 4.12
C PHE A 39 0.65 2.84 5.17
N THR A 40 0.66 2.26 6.37
CA THR A 40 1.65 2.60 7.41
C THR A 40 3.07 2.32 6.94
N LEU A 41 3.34 1.18 6.30
CA LEU A 41 4.67 0.85 5.75
C LEU A 41 5.10 1.88 4.70
N THR A 42 4.19 2.27 3.80
CA THR A 42 4.45 3.32 2.80
C THR A 42 4.82 4.66 3.48
N SER A 43 4.12 5.02 4.57
CA SER A 43 4.45 6.21 5.36
C SER A 43 5.82 6.10 6.04
N ASN A 44 6.13 4.95 6.61
CA ASN A 44 7.40 4.68 7.28
C ASN A 44 8.57 4.75 6.28
N ILE A 45 8.44 4.19 5.07
CA ILE A 45 9.43 4.30 3.99
C ILE A 45 9.66 5.77 3.62
N SER A 46 8.60 6.56 3.52
CA SER A 46 8.71 8.00 3.21
C SER A 46 9.46 8.75 4.32
N ARG A 47 9.18 8.46 5.59
CA ARG A 47 9.88 9.04 6.74
C ARG A 47 11.34 8.60 6.78
N LEU A 48 11.60 7.32 6.55
CA LEU A 48 12.92 6.71 6.50
C LEU A 48 13.76 7.36 5.40
N SER A 49 13.23 7.52 4.19
CA SER A 49 13.90 8.19 3.08
C SER A 49 14.32 9.62 3.43
N ASN A 50 13.45 10.36 4.13
CA ASN A 50 13.79 11.70 4.64
C ASN A 50 14.93 11.66 5.67
N GLN A 51 14.93 10.70 6.60
CA GLN A 51 16.03 10.57 7.57
C GLN A 51 17.35 10.14 6.91
N ILE A 52 17.31 9.19 5.97
CA ILE A 52 18.48 8.75 5.19
C ILE A 52 19.10 9.92 4.43
N SER A 53 18.29 10.86 3.93
CA SER A 53 18.79 12.04 3.23
C SER A 53 19.69 12.95 4.09
N LEU A 54 19.53 12.88 5.42
CA LEU A 54 20.33 13.65 6.38
C LEU A 54 21.66 12.96 6.71
N LEU A 55 21.78 11.65 6.48
CA LEU A 55 23.01 10.90 6.73
C LEU A 55 24.15 11.35 5.80
N GLY A 56 25.33 11.55 6.38
CA GLY A 56 26.51 12.10 5.70
C GLY A 56 26.42 13.60 5.36
N THR A 57 25.44 14.32 5.93
CA THR A 57 25.36 15.79 5.83
C THR A 57 25.80 16.44 7.15
N LYS A 58 25.88 17.77 7.20
CA LYS A 58 26.14 18.52 8.45
C LYS A 58 25.08 18.29 9.55
N ARG A 59 23.94 17.67 9.21
CA ARG A 59 22.83 17.35 10.12
C ARG A 59 22.83 15.88 10.56
N ASP A 60 23.85 15.12 10.17
CA ASP A 60 24.06 13.77 10.64
C ASP A 60 24.37 13.81 12.14
N THR A 61 23.44 13.26 12.93
CA THR A 61 23.51 13.24 14.41
C THR A 61 23.13 11.85 14.88
N GLU A 62 23.56 11.47 16.08
CA GLU A 62 23.24 10.15 16.64
C GLU A 62 21.74 9.88 16.66
N ARG A 63 20.95 10.90 17.02
CA ARG A 63 19.48 10.82 17.03
C ARG A 63 18.85 10.63 15.65
N VAL A 64 19.52 11.04 14.56
CA VAL A 64 19.05 10.76 13.20
C VAL A 64 19.36 9.31 12.84
N ARG A 65 20.53 8.80 13.24
CA ARG A 65 20.93 7.40 13.02
C ARG A 65 20.02 6.44 13.78
N GLU A 66 19.80 6.68 15.07
CA GLU A 66 18.85 5.93 15.90
C GLU A 66 17.46 5.85 15.24
N ARG A 67 16.93 6.99 14.76
CA ARG A 67 15.65 6.99 14.03
C ARG A 67 15.67 6.20 12.72
N VAL A 68 16.79 6.20 12.00
CA VAL A 68 16.93 5.40 10.77
C VAL A 68 16.89 3.92 11.15
N HIS A 69 17.64 3.51 12.16
CA HIS A 69 17.63 2.15 12.69
C HIS A 69 16.23 1.71 13.15
N ASP A 70 15.57 2.51 13.98
CA ASP A 70 14.22 2.21 14.49
C ASP A 70 13.20 2.07 13.36
N LEU A 71 13.22 3.00 12.39
CA LEU A 71 12.33 2.94 11.23
C LEU A 71 12.62 1.74 10.33
N LEU A 72 13.89 1.35 10.19
CA LEU A 72 14.27 0.15 9.44
C LEU A 72 13.71 -1.10 10.09
N GLU A 73 13.87 -1.24 11.42
CA GLU A 73 13.39 -2.40 12.16
C GLU A 73 11.86 -2.47 12.23
N GLU A 74 11.20 -1.35 12.54
CA GLU A 74 9.74 -1.24 12.55
C GLU A 74 9.14 -1.60 11.20
N THR A 75 9.73 -1.07 10.11
CA THR A 75 9.25 -1.34 8.75
C THR A 75 9.49 -2.80 8.38
N ARG A 76 10.63 -3.40 8.77
CA ARG A 76 10.94 -4.81 8.52
C ARG A 76 9.94 -5.74 9.20
N GLU A 77 9.66 -5.53 10.49
CA GLU A 77 8.67 -6.34 11.22
C GLU A 77 7.28 -6.20 10.59
N GLY A 78 6.87 -4.99 10.22
CA GLY A 78 5.59 -4.80 9.56
C GLY A 78 5.51 -5.50 8.19
N PHE A 79 6.61 -5.61 7.43
CA PHE A 79 6.65 -6.42 6.21
C PHE A 79 6.50 -7.92 6.49
N ARG A 80 7.07 -8.45 7.57
CA ARG A 80 6.87 -9.85 7.99
C ARG A 80 5.39 -10.12 8.29
N GLU A 81 4.77 -9.26 9.11
CA GLU A 81 3.37 -9.38 9.49
C GLU A 81 2.42 -9.30 8.28
N VAL A 82 2.65 -8.34 7.38
CA VAL A 82 1.84 -8.23 6.17
C VAL A 82 2.09 -9.42 5.24
N GLY A 83 3.33 -9.90 5.12
CA GLY A 83 3.66 -11.07 4.32
C GLY A 83 2.95 -12.34 4.79
N GLU A 84 2.87 -12.59 6.10
CA GLU A 84 2.06 -13.69 6.66
C GLU A 84 0.57 -13.51 6.37
N GLY A 85 0.06 -12.28 6.49
CA GLY A 85 -1.31 -11.95 6.15
C GLY A 85 -1.65 -12.22 4.68
N ILE A 86 -0.74 -11.85 3.76
CA ILE A 86 -0.88 -12.13 2.33
C ILE A 86 -0.92 -13.64 2.10
N LYS A 87 -0.03 -14.42 2.73
CA LYS A 87 -0.06 -15.90 2.64
C LYS A 87 -1.40 -16.48 3.12
N LYS A 88 -1.95 -15.99 4.24
CA LYS A 88 -3.26 -16.42 4.76
C LYS A 88 -4.40 -16.13 3.79
N ILE A 89 -4.40 -14.93 3.21
CA ILE A 89 -5.42 -14.52 2.24
C ILE A 89 -5.33 -15.37 0.96
N GLN A 90 -4.14 -15.75 0.51
CA GLN A 90 -3.97 -16.56 -0.70
C GLN A 90 -4.43 -18.00 -0.52
N LEU A 91 -4.39 -18.53 0.71
CA LEU A 91 -4.88 -19.85 1.06
C LEU A 91 -6.37 -19.86 1.44
N TRP A 92 -7.09 -18.75 1.24
CA TRP A 92 -8.51 -18.66 1.59
C TRP A 92 -9.35 -19.53 0.66
N ASP A 93 -10.22 -20.36 1.24
CA ASP A 93 -11.10 -21.28 0.50
C ASP A 93 -12.28 -20.52 -0.15
N ASP A 94 -12.79 -21.05 -1.27
CA ASP A 94 -14.02 -20.58 -1.95
C ASP A 94 -14.09 -19.05 -2.21
N VAL A 95 -12.99 -18.48 -2.67
CA VAL A 95 -12.86 -17.04 -2.96
C VAL A 95 -13.78 -16.61 -4.11
N ASN A 96 -14.64 -15.63 -3.85
CA ASN A 96 -15.47 -15.03 -4.90
C ASN A 96 -14.63 -14.10 -5.82
N PRO A 97 -15.14 -13.68 -7.00
CA PRO A 97 -14.37 -12.83 -7.92
C PRO A 97 -13.88 -11.49 -7.34
N SER A 98 -14.64 -10.83 -6.46
CA SER A 98 -14.25 -9.54 -5.85
C SER A 98 -13.22 -9.71 -4.74
N GLN A 99 -13.35 -10.76 -3.93
CA GLN A 99 -12.36 -11.16 -2.94
C GLN A 99 -11.06 -11.50 -3.65
N LYS A 100 -11.10 -12.31 -4.72
CA LYS A 100 -9.91 -12.71 -5.49
C LYS A 100 -9.15 -11.50 -6.00
N TRP A 101 -9.86 -10.50 -6.55
CA TRP A 101 -9.26 -9.22 -6.92
C TRP A 101 -8.55 -8.53 -5.77
N THR A 102 -9.19 -8.48 -4.60
CA THR A 102 -8.61 -7.89 -3.39
C THR A 102 -7.31 -8.59 -3.00
N GLN A 103 -7.25 -9.92 -3.13
CA GLN A 103 -6.01 -10.69 -2.92
C GLN A 103 -4.90 -10.26 -3.90
N GLN A 104 -5.22 -10.16 -5.20
CA GLN A 104 -4.22 -9.79 -6.21
C GLN A 104 -3.71 -8.37 -6.01
N LYS A 105 -4.64 -7.42 -5.76
CA LYS A 105 -4.32 -6.03 -5.52
C LYS A 105 -3.38 -5.88 -4.33
N LEU A 106 -3.74 -6.46 -3.17
CA LEU A 106 -2.91 -6.40 -1.97
C LEU A 106 -1.52 -7.02 -2.19
N SER A 107 -1.44 -8.13 -2.92
CA SER A 107 -0.17 -8.79 -3.21
C SER A 107 0.71 -7.94 -4.14
N SER A 108 0.11 -7.27 -5.13
CA SER A 108 0.82 -6.35 -6.03
C SER A 108 1.31 -5.10 -5.30
N GLU A 109 0.46 -4.48 -4.48
CA GLU A 109 0.84 -3.31 -3.69
C GLU A 109 1.95 -3.67 -2.70
N PHE A 110 1.82 -4.79 -1.99
CA PHE A 110 2.86 -5.30 -1.10
C PHE A 110 4.21 -5.49 -1.81
N ARG A 111 4.20 -6.09 -3.00
CA ARG A 111 5.42 -6.27 -3.82
C ARG A 111 6.07 -4.92 -4.14
N SER A 112 5.27 -3.94 -4.59
CA SER A 112 5.75 -2.60 -4.93
C SER A 112 6.36 -1.90 -3.70
N THR A 113 5.65 -1.91 -2.57
CA THR A 113 6.12 -1.27 -1.33
C THR A 113 7.39 -1.95 -0.80
N LEU A 114 7.50 -3.28 -0.93
CA LEU A 114 8.70 -4.04 -0.56
C LEU A 114 9.91 -3.67 -1.44
N GLU A 115 9.72 -3.53 -2.75
CA GLU A 115 10.78 -3.06 -3.67
C GLU A 115 11.27 -1.65 -3.30
N GLU A 116 10.35 -0.72 -2.99
CA GLU A 116 10.70 0.63 -2.53
C GLU A 116 11.50 0.61 -1.22
N PHE A 117 11.13 -0.26 -0.29
CA PHE A 117 11.86 -0.40 0.97
C PHE A 117 13.27 -0.96 0.77
N GLN A 118 13.46 -1.94 -0.11
CA GLN A 118 14.78 -2.48 -0.44
C GLN A 118 15.72 -1.41 -1.04
N ILE A 119 15.16 -0.49 -1.84
CA ILE A 119 15.92 0.65 -2.37
C ILE A 119 16.33 1.59 -1.22
N ALA A 120 15.41 1.89 -0.30
CA ALA A 120 15.70 2.71 0.87
C ALA A 120 16.78 2.06 1.76
N GLN A 121 16.71 0.76 2.02
CA GLN A 121 17.71 0.01 2.79
C GLN A 121 19.10 0.07 2.15
N ARG A 122 19.20 -0.19 0.84
CA ARG A 122 20.49 -0.09 0.12
C ARG A 122 21.09 1.31 0.23
N ARG A 123 20.26 2.34 0.10
CA ARG A 123 20.69 3.74 0.26
C ARG A 123 21.16 4.05 1.68
N ALA A 124 20.48 3.51 2.70
CA ALA A 124 20.90 3.65 4.09
C ALA A 124 22.29 3.01 4.31
N LEU A 125 22.49 1.78 3.82
CA LEU A 125 23.74 1.05 3.91
C LEU A 125 24.91 1.78 3.24
N GLU A 126 24.70 2.27 2.01
CA GLU A 126 25.71 3.06 1.29
C GLU A 126 26.10 4.33 2.06
N LYS A 127 25.12 5.05 2.62
CA LYS A 127 25.36 6.27 3.39
C LYS A 127 26.08 6.01 4.70
N GLN A 128 25.70 4.98 5.44
CA GLN A 128 26.36 4.60 6.69
C GLN A 128 27.79 4.12 6.45
N ARG A 129 28.03 3.29 5.43
CA ARG A 129 29.39 2.87 5.04
C ARG A 129 30.25 4.06 4.64
N ALA A 130 29.75 4.97 3.81
CA ALA A 130 30.49 6.16 3.41
C ALA A 130 30.86 7.04 4.62
N SER A 131 29.93 7.21 5.56
CA SER A 131 30.16 7.96 6.81
C SER A 131 31.18 7.26 7.73
N ALA A 132 31.10 5.93 7.87
CA ALA A 132 32.04 5.15 8.66
C ALA A 132 33.47 5.18 8.08
N THR A 133 33.62 5.07 6.76
CA THR A 133 34.92 5.19 6.09
C THR A 133 35.49 6.59 6.23
N ALA A 134 34.69 7.64 6.03
CA ALA A 134 35.14 9.01 6.20
C ALA A 134 35.62 9.30 7.64
N ALA A 135 34.91 8.76 8.63
CA ALA A 135 35.34 8.86 10.02
C ALA A 135 36.65 8.12 10.28
N ARG A 136 36.81 6.89 9.77
CA ARG A 136 38.07 6.13 9.88
C ARG A 136 39.26 6.85 9.24
N THR A 137 39.09 7.41 8.05
CA THR A 137 40.15 8.15 7.37
C THR A 137 40.54 9.40 8.16
N ALA A 138 39.59 10.12 8.75
CA ALA A 138 39.89 11.28 9.59
C ALA A 138 40.73 10.91 10.82
N LEU A 139 40.47 9.76 11.46
CA LEU A 139 41.29 9.26 12.58
C LEU A 139 42.71 8.90 12.14
N GLN A 140 42.84 8.21 11.00
CA GLN A 140 44.16 7.83 10.47
C GLN A 140 44.98 9.04 10.00
N GLU A 141 44.36 10.10 9.50
CA GLU A 141 45.04 11.34 9.18
C GLU A 141 45.53 12.06 10.45
N GLU A 142 44.75 12.08 11.54
CA GLU A 142 45.20 12.61 12.83
C GLU A 142 46.38 11.80 13.42
N GLU A 143 46.38 10.47 13.28
CA GLU A 143 47.53 9.63 13.69
C GLU A 143 48.73 9.76 12.74
N GLY A 144 48.50 9.90 11.42
CA GLY A 144 49.53 9.92 10.37
C GLY A 144 50.34 11.22 10.28
N VAL A 145 49.78 12.36 10.72
CA VAL A 145 50.50 13.64 10.82
C VAL A 145 51.64 13.59 11.84
N ILE A 146 51.66 12.58 12.74
CA ILE A 146 52.72 12.39 13.74
C ILE A 146 53.93 11.61 13.15
N ALA A 147 53.77 10.87 12.04
CA ALA A 147 54.76 9.88 11.61
C ALA A 147 55.67 10.28 10.42
N THR A 148 55.47 11.42 9.77
CA THR A 148 56.31 11.83 8.62
C THR A 148 56.73 13.29 8.67
N SER A 149 57.86 13.56 9.32
CA SER A 149 58.74 14.68 8.96
C SER A 149 60.14 14.13 8.66
N PRO A 150 60.61 14.15 7.39
CA PRO A 150 61.99 13.79 7.06
C PRO A 150 62.93 14.87 7.59
N GLN A 151 63.94 14.43 8.34
CA GLN A 151 65.05 15.26 8.79
C GLN A 151 65.76 15.90 7.60
N GLU A 152 65.94 17.23 7.64
CA GLU A 152 67.19 17.87 7.24
C GLU A 152 67.20 19.33 7.72
N GLY A 153 68.12 19.65 8.65
CA GLY A 153 68.58 21.02 8.86
C GLY A 153 68.26 21.70 10.19
N GLN A 154 69.23 21.60 11.10
CA GLN A 154 69.68 22.67 12.01
C GLN A 154 68.95 22.94 13.34
N THR A 155 69.83 23.01 14.35
CA THR A 155 69.79 23.83 15.57
C THR A 155 69.14 23.26 16.84
N LEU A 156 70.06 22.85 17.70
CA LEU A 156 69.95 22.28 19.04
C LEU A 156 69.54 23.36 20.06
N GLN A 157 68.30 23.89 19.97
CA GLN A 157 67.80 24.85 20.97
C GLN A 157 66.26 24.88 21.19
N GLN A 158 65.55 23.78 20.99
CA GLN A 158 64.09 23.70 21.26
C GLN A 158 63.69 22.53 22.19
N LEU A 159 64.56 22.13 23.11
CA LEU A 159 64.28 21.08 24.10
C LEU A 159 63.29 21.47 25.21
N GLN A 160 62.46 22.51 25.03
CA GLN A 160 61.52 22.96 26.06
C GLN A 160 60.04 23.05 25.63
N GLU A 161 59.67 22.55 24.45
CA GLU A 161 58.24 22.46 24.06
C GLU A 161 57.84 21.12 23.41
N GLN A 162 58.55 20.03 23.73
CA GLN A 162 58.03 18.68 23.45
C GLN A 162 57.06 18.26 24.56
N GLN A 163 55.92 18.93 24.63
CA GLN A 163 54.72 18.27 25.13
C GLN A 163 54.17 17.50 23.94
N PRO A 164 54.20 16.16 23.94
CA PRO A 164 53.61 15.40 22.86
C PRO A 164 52.12 15.76 22.87
N ARG A 165 51.62 16.38 21.80
CA ARG A 165 50.18 16.49 21.53
C ARG A 165 49.67 15.08 21.23
N ILE A 166 49.66 14.24 22.26
CA ILE A 166 48.90 13.00 22.31
C ILE A 166 47.46 13.53 22.32
N ALA A 167 46.72 13.35 21.22
CA ALA A 167 45.27 13.40 21.31
C ALA A 167 44.88 12.53 22.51
N PRO A 168 44.13 13.04 23.51
CA PRO A 168 43.93 12.31 24.76
C PRO A 168 43.44 10.91 24.40
N GLN A 169 44.10 9.87 24.90
CA GLN A 169 43.78 8.46 24.58
C GLN A 169 42.26 8.18 24.69
N ALA A 170 41.59 8.87 25.62
CA ALA A 170 40.15 8.84 25.81
C ALA A 170 39.31 9.31 24.59
N GLU A 171 39.81 10.24 23.78
CA GLU A 171 39.14 10.72 22.57
C GLU A 171 39.27 9.74 21.40
N VAL A 172 40.44 9.10 21.27
CA VAL A 172 40.66 8.00 20.32
C VAL A 172 39.78 6.80 20.68
N ASP A 173 39.78 6.39 21.96
CA ASP A 173 38.93 5.29 22.46
C ASP A 173 37.44 5.57 22.24
N PHE A 174 37.01 6.83 22.41
CA PHE A 174 35.63 7.25 22.17
C PHE A 174 35.27 7.19 20.67
N GLN A 175 36.16 7.66 19.80
CA GLN A 175 35.94 7.61 18.35
C GLN A 175 35.98 6.18 17.79
N GLU A 176 36.83 5.31 18.34
CA GLU A 176 36.87 3.88 18.01
C GLU A 176 35.57 3.17 18.43
N THR A 177 35.05 3.48 19.62
CA THR A 177 33.74 2.98 20.09
C THR A 177 32.61 3.38 19.13
N LEU A 178 32.59 4.64 18.68
CA LEU A 178 31.59 5.12 17.70
C LEU A 178 31.69 4.40 16.35
N ILE A 179 32.90 4.00 15.93
CA ILE A 179 33.08 3.24 14.69
C ILE A 179 32.57 1.81 14.86
N ILE A 180 32.84 1.17 15.99
CA ILE A 180 32.35 -0.18 16.30
C ILE A 180 30.82 -0.22 16.31
N GLU A 181 30.18 0.78 16.92
CA GLU A 181 28.72 0.91 16.94
C GLU A 181 28.15 1.02 15.52
N ARG A 182 28.77 1.84 14.67
CA ARG A 182 28.39 1.95 13.25
C ARG A 182 28.54 0.64 12.49
N GLU A 183 29.61 -0.11 12.72
CA GLU A 183 29.80 -1.42 12.07
C GLU A 183 28.81 -2.48 12.56
N ALA A 184 28.32 -2.37 13.79
CA ALA A 184 27.22 -3.20 14.28
C ALA A 184 25.91 -2.84 13.58
N GLU A 185 25.60 -1.55 13.44
CA GLU A 185 24.40 -1.07 12.74
C GLU A 185 24.39 -1.50 11.27
N ILE A 186 25.51 -1.32 10.56
CA ILE A 186 25.69 -1.78 9.17
C ILE A 186 25.40 -3.27 9.03
N ARG A 187 25.92 -4.10 9.96
CA ARG A 187 25.68 -5.55 9.96
C ARG A 187 24.20 -5.90 10.17
N ASN A 188 23.49 -5.18 11.05
CA ASN A 188 22.05 -5.37 11.27
C ASN A 188 21.24 -5.05 10.01
N ILE A 189 21.59 -3.97 9.30
CA ILE A 189 20.94 -3.63 8.03
C ILE A 189 21.21 -4.72 6.97
N GLU A 190 22.45 -5.21 6.87
CA GLU A 190 22.81 -6.28 5.93
C GLU A 190 22.05 -7.58 6.19
N GLN A 191 21.92 -7.99 7.46
CA GLN A 191 21.12 -9.16 7.83
C GLN A 191 19.66 -8.95 7.44
N SER A 192 19.10 -7.78 7.75
CA SER A 192 17.71 -7.44 7.43
C SER A 192 17.43 -7.44 5.92
N VAL A 193 18.41 -7.05 5.08
CA VAL A 193 18.30 -7.16 3.63
C VAL A 193 18.21 -8.62 3.18
N SER A 194 18.97 -9.52 3.80
CA SER A 194 18.93 -10.95 3.48
C SER A 194 17.58 -11.57 3.82
N GLU A 195 17.04 -11.28 5.00
CA GLU A 195 15.74 -11.80 5.45
C GLU A 195 14.58 -11.31 4.57
N LEU A 196 14.60 -10.05 4.14
CA LEU A 196 13.58 -9.53 3.23
C LEU A 196 13.68 -10.10 1.82
N ASN A 197 14.86 -10.57 1.41
CA ASN A 197 15.02 -11.26 0.14
C ASN A 197 14.31 -12.62 0.15
N GLU A 198 14.27 -13.31 1.29
CA GLU A 198 13.48 -14.53 1.46
C GLU A 198 11.99 -14.23 1.36
N LEU A 199 11.52 -13.20 2.08
CA LEU A 199 10.15 -12.71 1.99
C LEU A 199 9.76 -12.34 0.55
N PHE A 200 10.67 -11.67 -0.17
CA PHE A 200 10.47 -11.29 -1.56
C PHE A 200 10.32 -12.51 -2.47
N ARG A 201 11.13 -13.56 -2.29
CA ARG A 201 11.02 -14.80 -3.08
C ARG A 201 9.70 -15.51 -2.83
N ASP A 202 9.29 -15.59 -1.56
CA ASP A 202 8.02 -16.19 -1.16
C ASP A 202 6.83 -15.47 -1.83
N VAL A 203 6.87 -14.14 -1.90
CA VAL A 203 5.78 -13.35 -2.51
C VAL A 203 5.87 -13.24 -4.03
N ALA A 204 7.08 -13.25 -4.61
CA ALA A 204 7.26 -13.25 -6.06
C ALA A 204 6.61 -14.49 -6.70
N HIS A 205 6.67 -15.64 -6.03
CA HIS A 205 5.95 -16.84 -6.44
C HIS A 205 4.42 -16.64 -6.41
N ILE A 206 3.91 -15.98 -5.36
CA ILE A 206 2.48 -15.73 -5.18
C ILE A 206 1.92 -14.78 -6.27
N VAL A 207 2.67 -13.76 -6.68
CA VAL A 207 2.19 -12.73 -7.62
C VAL A 207 2.30 -13.17 -9.08
N HIS A 208 3.27 -14.03 -9.44
CA HIS A 208 3.51 -14.41 -10.84
C HIS A 208 2.39 -15.28 -11.45
N GLU A 209 1.67 -16.08 -10.66
CA GLU A 209 0.56 -16.91 -11.14
C GLU A 209 -0.75 -16.14 -11.46
N GLN A 210 -0.82 -14.85 -11.12
CA GLN A 210 -2.10 -14.13 -11.04
C GLN A 210 -2.38 -13.14 -12.20
N GLY A 211 -1.45 -13.01 -13.16
CA GLY A 211 -1.49 -12.00 -14.22
C GLY A 211 -2.60 -12.12 -15.27
N GLY A 212 -3.39 -13.20 -15.28
CA GLY A 212 -4.45 -13.42 -16.28
C GLY A 212 -5.84 -12.90 -15.93
N GLN A 213 -6.10 -12.45 -14.69
CA GLN A 213 -7.47 -12.22 -14.20
C GLN A 213 -7.87 -10.74 -14.00
N LEU A 214 -6.94 -9.79 -14.13
CA LEU A 214 -7.24 -8.36 -14.05
C LEU A 214 -8.13 -7.86 -15.21
N ASP A 215 -8.09 -8.51 -16.38
CA ASP A 215 -8.91 -8.15 -17.55
C ASP A 215 -10.42 -8.37 -17.33
N LEU A 216 -10.80 -9.33 -16.48
CA LEU A 216 -12.20 -9.67 -16.22
C LEU A 216 -12.96 -8.55 -15.49
N ILE A 217 -12.28 -7.59 -14.84
CA ILE A 217 -12.95 -6.48 -14.14
C ILE A 217 -13.15 -5.27 -15.05
N SER A 218 -12.19 -4.97 -15.92
CA SER A 218 -12.44 -4.03 -17.02
C SER A 218 -13.68 -4.49 -17.78
N GLU A 219 -13.76 -5.80 -18.05
CA GLU A 219 -14.93 -6.40 -18.68
C GLU A 219 -16.20 -6.34 -17.81
N ASN A 220 -16.14 -6.67 -16.52
CA ASN A 220 -17.33 -6.66 -15.65
C ASN A 220 -17.85 -5.24 -15.33
N VAL A 221 -16.96 -4.25 -15.20
CA VAL A 221 -17.33 -2.83 -15.01
C VAL A 221 -17.91 -2.27 -16.31
N GLU A 222 -17.33 -2.61 -17.45
CA GLU A 222 -17.86 -2.24 -18.78
C GLU A 222 -19.23 -2.87 -19.01
N ARG A 223 -19.41 -4.16 -18.67
CA ARG A 223 -20.70 -4.86 -18.71
C ARG A 223 -21.73 -4.20 -17.79
N THR A 224 -21.41 -3.96 -16.52
CA THR A 224 -22.32 -3.30 -15.56
C THR A 224 -22.73 -1.90 -16.03
N ARG A 225 -21.78 -1.13 -16.59
CA ARG A 225 -22.04 0.18 -17.17
C ARG A 225 -22.97 0.11 -18.38
N ASN A 226 -22.80 -0.90 -19.24
CA ASN A 226 -23.66 -1.14 -20.38
C ASN A 226 -25.05 -1.59 -19.95
N ASP A 227 -25.17 -2.50 -19.00
CA ASP A 227 -26.45 -2.98 -18.46
C ASP A 227 -27.24 -1.84 -17.80
N ALA A 228 -26.58 -0.97 -17.03
CA ALA A 228 -27.21 0.22 -16.45
C ALA A 228 -27.73 1.20 -17.51
N ARG A 229 -27.00 1.38 -18.63
CA ARG A 229 -27.45 2.20 -19.76
C ARG A 229 -28.66 1.59 -20.47
N VAL A 230 -28.64 0.28 -20.69
CA VAL A 230 -29.77 -0.44 -21.29
C VAL A 230 -31.00 -0.34 -20.39
N ALA A 231 -30.84 -0.56 -19.08
CA ALA A 231 -31.90 -0.42 -18.10
C ALA A 231 -32.51 1.01 -18.08
N ASP A 232 -31.69 2.07 -18.13
CA ASP A 232 -32.20 3.45 -18.24
C ASP A 232 -33.03 3.65 -19.52
N SER A 233 -32.57 3.09 -20.64
CA SER A 233 -33.28 3.20 -21.93
C SER A 233 -34.64 2.48 -21.91
N GLU A 234 -34.71 1.31 -21.28
CA GLU A 234 -35.93 0.54 -21.11
C GLU A 234 -36.90 1.23 -20.15
N LEU A 235 -36.41 1.79 -19.03
CA LEU A 235 -37.21 2.57 -18.09
C LEU A 235 -37.80 3.82 -18.75
N ARG A 236 -37.03 4.54 -19.58
CA ARG A 236 -37.52 5.67 -20.36
C ARG A 236 -38.59 5.24 -21.35
N SER A 237 -38.39 4.13 -22.04
CA SER A 237 -39.37 3.58 -22.99
C SER A 237 -40.66 3.17 -22.28
N ALA A 238 -40.56 2.42 -21.19
CA ALA A 238 -41.69 2.02 -20.35
C ALA A 238 -42.47 3.23 -19.81
N SER A 239 -41.80 4.29 -19.35
CA SER A 239 -42.41 5.54 -18.92
C SER A 239 -43.21 6.22 -20.04
N ARG A 240 -42.66 6.25 -21.27
CA ARG A 240 -43.36 6.77 -22.45
C ARG A 240 -44.59 5.92 -22.80
N TYR A 241 -44.48 4.59 -22.78
CA TYR A 241 -45.62 3.70 -23.00
C TYR A 241 -46.72 3.90 -21.97
N GLN A 242 -46.37 4.04 -20.68
CA GLN A 242 -47.34 4.26 -19.60
C GLN A 242 -48.09 5.59 -19.77
N LYS A 243 -47.40 6.68 -20.12
CA LYS A 243 -48.03 7.99 -20.40
C LYS A 243 -49.02 7.89 -21.55
N ASN A 244 -48.64 7.24 -22.64
CA ASN A 244 -49.50 7.08 -23.82
C ASN A 244 -50.70 6.17 -23.53
N ALA A 245 -50.51 5.10 -22.76
CA ALA A 245 -51.58 4.20 -22.33
C ALA A 245 -52.60 4.95 -21.45
N ARG A 246 -52.15 5.80 -20.53
CA ARG A 246 -53.05 6.62 -19.69
C ARG A 246 -53.86 7.62 -20.50
N ASN A 247 -53.26 8.25 -21.50
CA ASN A 247 -53.97 9.16 -22.40
C ASN A 247 -55.04 8.43 -23.22
N LYS A 248 -54.71 7.23 -23.74
CA LYS A 248 -55.68 6.37 -24.44
C LYS A 248 -56.80 5.89 -23.51
N ALA A 249 -56.49 5.49 -22.29
CA ALA A 249 -57.47 5.06 -21.30
C ALA A 249 -58.42 6.20 -20.90
N CYS A 250 -57.93 7.43 -20.75
CA CYS A 250 -58.75 8.61 -20.48
C CYS A 250 -59.73 8.88 -21.64
N CYS A 251 -59.24 8.82 -22.88
CA CYS A 251 -60.08 8.97 -24.06
C CYS A 251 -61.19 7.90 -24.13
N LEU A 252 -60.84 6.63 -23.87
CA LEU A 252 -61.82 5.52 -23.84
C LEU A 252 -62.87 5.75 -22.73
N LEU A 253 -62.46 6.20 -21.55
CA LEU A 253 -63.39 6.52 -20.45
C LEU A 253 -64.36 7.66 -20.81
N LEU A 254 -63.88 8.71 -21.48
CA LEU A 254 -64.74 9.81 -21.94
C LEU A 254 -65.77 9.33 -22.96
N ILE A 255 -65.37 8.51 -23.94
CA ILE A 255 -66.29 7.94 -24.92
C ILE A 255 -67.37 7.10 -24.22
N LEU A 256 -66.97 6.25 -23.27
CA LEU A 256 -67.90 5.43 -22.49
C LEU A 256 -68.90 6.29 -21.70
N ALA A 257 -68.42 7.37 -21.06
CA ALA A 257 -69.28 8.30 -20.33
C ALA A 257 -70.32 8.97 -21.24
N VAL A 258 -69.92 9.43 -22.44
CA VAL A 258 -70.85 10.04 -23.41
C VAL A 258 -71.91 9.04 -23.86
N VAL A 259 -71.52 7.81 -24.16
CA VAL A 259 -72.47 6.74 -24.55
C VAL A 259 -73.48 6.49 -23.44
N LEU A 260 -73.05 6.42 -22.18
CA LEU A 260 -73.95 6.26 -21.04
C LEU A 260 -74.95 7.41 -20.91
N VAL A 261 -74.51 8.66 -21.07
CA VAL A 261 -75.40 9.82 -21.03
C VAL A 261 -76.48 9.74 -22.11
N ILE A 262 -76.11 9.37 -23.34
CA ILE A 262 -77.07 9.22 -24.45
C ILE A 262 -78.10 8.14 -24.13
N ILE A 263 -77.67 6.99 -23.60
CA ILE A 263 -78.58 5.89 -23.23
C ILE A 263 -79.57 6.35 -22.15
N VAL A 264 -79.09 7.05 -21.12
CA VAL A 264 -79.96 7.57 -20.05
C VAL A 264 -80.96 8.58 -20.59
N LEU A 265 -80.50 9.55 -21.40
CA LEU A 265 -81.39 10.54 -22.01
C LEU A 265 -82.46 9.87 -22.87
N ALA A 266 -82.09 8.93 -23.74
CA ALA A 266 -83.02 8.18 -24.56
C ALA A 266 -84.05 7.41 -23.72
N ALA A 267 -83.64 6.79 -22.61
CA ALA A 267 -84.55 6.07 -21.73
C ALA A 267 -85.49 6.99 -20.91
N THR A 268 -85.09 8.24 -20.65
CA THR A 268 -85.91 9.20 -19.88
C THR A 268 -86.81 10.09 -20.73
N LEU A 269 -86.46 10.30 -22.01
CA LEU A 269 -87.21 11.13 -22.95
C LEU A 269 -88.11 10.32 -23.89
N ALA A 270 -87.94 9.00 -23.95
CA ALA A 270 -88.86 8.05 -24.60
C ALA A 270 -89.95 7.60 -23.62
#